data_AF-A0A2U9CVS5-F1
#
_entry.id   AF-A0A2U9CVS5-F1
#
_cell.length_a   1.000
_cell.length_b   1.000
_cell.length_c   1.000
_cell.angle_alpha   90.00
_cell.angle_beta   90.00
_cell.angle_gamma   90.00
#
_symmetry.space_group_name_H-M   'P 1'
#
loop_
_entity.id
_entity.type
_entity.pdbx_description
1 polymer ?
#
loop_
_entity_poly.entity_id
_entity_poly.type
_entity_poly.pdbx_seq_one_letter_code
_entity_poly.pdbx_strand_id
1 'polypeptide(L)'
;MEWANQHMSYVNSLVGLEQEVTQERPPVETMLYDNDQGFFGASNTVRSPRPPYVFLRVGDVVMERKGHMVGVVVSWDPELRAPPEWVDRMSSSPEGIKAEKTPHYKVLFSGPGPTSLLVAYLPQTQLQRITGMRPNIPTLDNYFTHFDGERFIMQPWLRERFPEDDANDA
;
A
#
# COMPACT_ATOMS: atom_id res chain seq x y z
N MET A 1 -8.97 22.12 16.78
CA MET A 1 -9.40 20.72 17.02
C MET A 1 -9.99 20.09 15.76
N GLU A 2 -10.85 20.78 15.00
CA GLU A 2 -11.48 20.22 13.78
C GLU A 2 -10.51 19.62 12.76
N TRP A 3 -9.38 20.28 12.46
CA TRP A 3 -8.39 19.75 11.50
C TRP A 3 -7.84 18.37 11.90
N ALA A 4 -7.55 18.14 13.19
CA ALA A 4 -7.10 16.83 13.66
C ALA A 4 -8.20 15.76 13.54
N ASN A 5 -9.46 16.13 13.80
CA ASN A 5 -10.60 15.23 13.65
C ASN A 5 -10.88 14.89 12.17
N GLN A 6 -10.75 15.88 11.26
CA GLN A 6 -10.85 15.67 9.82
C GLN A 6 -9.72 14.77 9.30
N HIS A 7 -8.49 15.01 9.74
CA HIS A 7 -7.34 14.16 9.40
C HIS A 7 -7.54 12.72 9.91
N MET A 8 -8.03 12.53 11.13
CA MET A 8 -8.34 11.19 11.67
C MET A 8 -9.50 10.51 10.94
N SER A 9 -10.56 11.24 10.58
CA SER A 9 -11.68 10.71 9.78
C SER A 9 -11.22 10.29 8.38
N TYR A 10 -10.35 11.07 7.75
CA TYR A 10 -9.75 10.72 6.47
C TYR A 10 -8.79 9.53 6.56
N VAL A 11 -7.96 9.46 7.61
CA VAL A 11 -7.12 8.27 7.86
C VAL A 11 -8.00 7.04 8.05
N ASN A 12 -9.06 7.10 8.87
CA ASN A 12 -9.96 5.98 9.11
C ASN A 12 -10.59 5.42 7.81
N SER A 13 -10.93 6.27 6.84
CA SER A 13 -11.46 5.81 5.55
C SER A 13 -10.41 5.18 4.63
N LEU A 14 -9.12 5.49 4.79
CA LEU A 14 -8.02 4.81 4.09
C LEU A 14 -7.64 3.46 4.68
N VAL A 15 -7.67 3.32 6.01
CA VAL A 15 -7.38 2.03 6.69
C VAL A 15 -8.60 1.12 6.83
N GLY A 16 -9.81 1.60 6.53
CA GLY A 16 -11.04 0.82 6.68
C GLY A 16 -11.49 0.61 8.14
N LEU A 17 -11.25 1.61 9.00
CA LEU A 17 -11.55 1.56 10.44
C LEU A 17 -12.99 2.00 10.76
N GLU A 18 -13.98 1.25 10.29
CA GLU A 18 -15.34 1.23 10.83
C GLU A 18 -15.79 -0.22 10.98
N GLN A 19 -16.16 -0.63 12.21
CA GLN A 19 -16.44 -2.03 12.55
C GLN A 19 -17.93 -2.36 12.52
N GLU A 20 -18.29 -3.42 11.79
CA GLU A 20 -19.33 -4.36 12.21
C GLU A 20 -18.76 -5.78 12.13
N VAL A 21 -19.22 -6.68 13.01
CA VAL A 21 -18.46 -7.88 13.41
C VAL A 21 -18.95 -9.14 12.69
N THR A 22 -18.04 -9.77 11.94
CA THR A 22 -18.12 -11.17 11.52
C THR A 22 -16.88 -11.91 12.07
N GLN A 23 -16.93 -13.23 12.27
CA GLN A 23 -15.90 -14.02 12.98
C GLN A 23 -14.54 -14.17 12.27
N GLU A 24 -14.30 -13.46 11.17
CA GLU A 24 -13.01 -13.42 10.46
C GLU A 24 -12.18 -12.21 10.91
N ARG A 25 -10.86 -12.24 10.72
CA ARG A 25 -9.98 -11.14 11.14
C ARG A 25 -10.42 -9.82 10.47
N PRO A 26 -10.50 -8.70 11.21
CA PRO A 26 -10.80 -7.39 10.63
C PRO A 26 -9.95 -7.13 9.38
N PRO A 27 -10.51 -6.59 8.29
CA PRO A 27 -9.77 -6.35 7.05
C PRO A 27 -8.48 -5.54 7.26
N VAL A 28 -8.45 -4.65 8.26
CA VAL A 28 -7.26 -3.88 8.66
C VAL A 28 -6.12 -4.77 9.19
N GLU A 29 -6.44 -5.81 9.97
CA GLU A 29 -5.46 -6.81 10.40
C GLU A 29 -4.98 -7.65 9.22
N THR A 30 -5.89 -8.03 8.32
CA THR A 30 -5.58 -8.78 7.09
C THR A 30 -4.77 -7.96 6.08
N MET A 31 -4.87 -6.62 6.11
CA MET A 31 -4.01 -5.69 5.36
C MET A 31 -2.61 -5.56 5.98
N LEU A 32 -2.49 -5.59 7.32
CA LEU A 32 -1.21 -5.52 8.02
C LEU A 32 -0.36 -6.77 7.73
N TYR A 33 -0.90 -7.96 7.98
CA TYR A 33 -0.20 -9.23 7.87
C TYR A 33 -0.29 -9.85 6.46
N ASP A 34 0.51 -10.89 6.21
CA ASP A 34 0.27 -11.78 5.07
C ASP A 34 -0.95 -12.68 5.33
N ASN A 35 -1.62 -13.09 4.26
CA ASN A 35 -2.85 -13.88 4.30
C ASN A 35 -2.88 -14.90 3.15
N ASP A 36 -3.45 -16.09 3.41
CA ASP A 36 -3.47 -17.22 2.46
C ASP A 36 -4.36 -16.95 1.23
N GLN A 37 -5.33 -16.04 1.36
CA GLN A 37 -6.18 -15.60 0.25
C GLN A 37 -5.42 -14.71 -0.75
N GLY A 38 -4.27 -14.16 -0.36
CA GLY A 38 -3.45 -13.27 -1.16
C GLY A 38 -4.03 -11.88 -1.39
N PHE A 39 -5.00 -11.45 -0.59
CA PHE A 39 -5.58 -10.10 -0.64
C PHE A 39 -4.58 -9.02 -0.23
N PHE A 40 -4.84 -7.78 -0.65
CA PHE A 40 -4.09 -6.58 -0.25
C PHE A 40 -2.58 -6.68 -0.55
N GLY A 41 -2.19 -7.29 -1.67
CA GLY A 41 -0.79 -7.52 -1.98
C GLY A 41 -0.13 -8.66 -1.22
N ALA A 42 -0.84 -9.57 -0.55
CA ALA A 42 -0.22 -10.69 0.18
C ALA A 42 0.15 -11.92 -0.68
N SER A 43 -0.35 -12.04 -1.92
CA SER A 43 -0.44 -13.26 -2.77
C SER A 43 0.73 -14.26 -2.95
N ASN A 44 1.96 -13.98 -2.51
CA ASN A 44 3.16 -14.85 -2.65
C ASN A 44 3.53 -15.39 -4.05
N THR A 45 2.77 -15.12 -5.10
CA THR A 45 3.11 -15.42 -6.50
C THR A 45 4.18 -14.44 -7.01
N VAL A 46 5.17 -14.97 -7.73
CA VAL A 46 6.21 -14.18 -8.39
C VAL A 46 5.58 -13.26 -9.44
N ARG A 47 5.94 -11.97 -9.40
CA ARG A 47 5.46 -10.95 -10.32
C ARG A 47 6.39 -10.80 -11.52
N SER A 48 6.32 -11.76 -12.44
CA SER A 48 7.05 -11.72 -13.71
C SER A 48 6.19 -12.30 -14.85
N PRO A 49 6.07 -11.62 -16.01
CA PRO A 49 6.52 -10.24 -16.25
C PRO A 49 5.72 -9.22 -15.44
N ARG A 50 6.35 -8.09 -15.06
CA ARG A 50 5.61 -6.94 -14.52
C ARG A 50 4.75 -6.34 -15.64
N PRO A 51 3.42 -6.20 -15.45
CA PRO A 51 2.59 -5.61 -16.50
C PRO A 51 2.96 -4.15 -16.75
N PRO A 52 3.00 -3.68 -18.01
CA PRO A 52 3.53 -2.35 -18.35
C PRO A 52 2.68 -1.18 -17.81
N TYR A 53 1.47 -1.45 -17.35
CA TYR A 53 0.57 -0.48 -16.71
C TYR A 53 0.78 -0.34 -15.18
N VAL A 54 1.63 -1.19 -14.57
CA VAL A 54 2.10 -1.08 -13.17
C VAL A 54 3.32 -0.16 -13.17
N PHE A 55 3.10 1.12 -12.86
CA PHE A 55 4.09 2.19 -12.98
C PHE A 55 4.95 2.39 -11.73
N LEU A 56 4.38 2.13 -10.55
CA LEU A 56 5.09 2.16 -9.27
C LEU A 56 5.68 0.78 -8.96
N ARG A 57 6.80 0.79 -8.25
CA ARG A 57 7.64 -0.37 -7.91
C ARG A 57 7.70 -0.54 -6.40
N VAL A 58 7.89 -1.77 -5.92
CA VAL A 58 8.25 -2.02 -4.52
C VAL A 58 9.53 -1.26 -4.17
N GLY A 59 9.51 -0.58 -3.02
CA GLY A 59 10.55 0.32 -2.56
C GLY A 59 10.37 1.80 -2.94
N ASP A 60 9.48 2.13 -3.87
CA ASP A 60 9.19 3.52 -4.23
C ASP A 60 8.67 4.33 -3.04
N VAL A 61 9.21 5.54 -2.88
CA VAL A 61 8.62 6.56 -2.01
C VAL A 61 7.49 7.26 -2.77
N VAL A 62 6.32 7.34 -2.14
CA VAL A 62 5.10 7.86 -2.75
C VAL A 62 4.42 8.86 -1.83
N MET A 63 3.77 9.86 -2.43
CA MET A 63 2.80 10.71 -1.78
C MET A 63 1.40 10.25 -2.16
N GLU A 64 0.54 10.02 -1.17
CA GLU A 64 -0.91 9.89 -1.38
C GLU A 64 -1.48 11.30 -1.62
N ARG A 65 -2.28 11.44 -2.68
CA ARG A 65 -2.64 12.74 -3.28
C ARG A 65 -3.65 13.57 -2.48
N LYS A 66 -4.48 12.98 -1.63
CA LYS A 66 -5.56 13.68 -0.92
C LYS A 66 -5.11 14.13 0.48
N GLY A 67 -4.64 13.19 1.29
CA GLY A 67 -4.09 13.42 2.62
C GLY A 67 -2.65 13.94 2.64
N HIS A 68 -1.96 13.95 1.49
CA HIS A 68 -0.56 14.40 1.37
C HIS A 68 0.41 13.60 2.26
N MET A 69 0.08 12.33 2.54
CA MET A 69 0.89 11.45 3.37
C MET A 69 2.02 10.82 2.54
N VAL A 70 3.23 10.80 3.07
CA VAL A 70 4.38 10.13 2.44
C VAL A 70 4.51 8.70 2.96
N GLY A 71 4.58 7.75 2.04
CA GLY A 71 4.68 6.33 2.32
C GLY A 71 5.66 5.60 1.41
N VAL A 72 5.81 4.30 1.61
CA VAL A 72 6.65 3.41 0.81
C VAL A 72 5.83 2.23 0.32
N VAL A 73 5.91 1.94 -0.97
CA VAL A 73 5.27 0.78 -1.61
C VAL A 73 5.98 -0.51 -1.16
N VAL A 74 5.26 -1.43 -0.52
CA VAL A 74 5.83 -2.75 -0.08
C VAL A 74 5.29 -3.94 -0.86
N SER A 75 4.20 -3.77 -1.60
CA SER A 75 3.65 -4.80 -2.49
C SER A 75 2.67 -4.18 -3.49
N TRP A 76 2.41 -4.89 -4.58
CA TRP A 76 1.35 -4.55 -5.54
C TRP A 76 0.62 -5.77 -6.09
N ASP A 77 -0.62 -5.53 -6.52
CA ASP A 77 -1.42 -6.38 -7.40
C ASP A 77 -1.73 -5.61 -8.70
N PRO A 78 -1.83 -6.29 -9.87
CA PRO A 78 -2.08 -5.64 -11.15
C PRO A 78 -3.51 -5.06 -11.28
N GLU A 79 -4.44 -5.58 -10.48
CA GLU A 79 -5.84 -5.17 -10.37
C GLU A 79 -6.26 -5.21 -8.89
N LEU A 80 -7.43 -4.70 -8.55
CA LEU A 80 -7.95 -4.75 -7.18
C LEU A 80 -8.08 -6.21 -6.71
N ARG A 81 -7.52 -6.49 -5.53
CA ARG A 81 -7.59 -7.81 -4.89
C ARG A 81 -7.84 -7.67 -3.40
N ALA A 82 -9.12 -7.62 -3.04
CA ALA A 82 -9.62 -7.48 -1.68
C ALA A 82 -10.86 -8.37 -1.49
N PRO A 83 -11.28 -8.68 -0.25
CA PRO A 83 -12.55 -9.33 0.03
C PRO A 83 -13.73 -8.52 -0.55
N PRO A 84 -14.78 -9.15 -1.12
CA PRO A 84 -15.91 -8.44 -1.73
C PRO A 84 -16.57 -7.41 -0.81
N GLU A 85 -16.75 -7.73 0.47
CA GLU A 85 -17.35 -6.84 1.46
C GLU A 85 -16.46 -5.63 1.80
N TRP A 86 -15.15 -5.71 1.56
CA TRP A 86 -14.27 -4.53 1.58
C TRP A 86 -14.46 -3.67 0.32
N VAL A 87 -14.59 -4.30 -0.84
CA VAL A 87 -14.85 -3.61 -2.11
C VAL A 87 -16.18 -2.86 -2.06
N ASP A 88 -17.25 -3.45 -1.52
CA ASP A 88 -18.56 -2.79 -1.40
C ASP A 88 -18.51 -1.55 -0.49
N ARG A 89 -17.85 -1.65 0.67
CA ARG A 89 -17.65 -0.51 1.58
C ARG A 89 -16.87 0.61 0.89
N MET A 90 -15.77 0.29 0.20
CA MET A 90 -14.93 1.29 -0.47
C MET A 90 -15.58 1.86 -1.74
N SER A 91 -16.43 1.08 -2.41
CA SER A 91 -17.18 1.45 -3.62
C SER A 91 -18.32 2.43 -3.38
N SER A 92 -18.67 2.70 -2.12
CA SER A 92 -19.55 3.81 -1.76
C SER A 92 -18.93 5.20 -2.00
N SER A 93 -17.64 5.26 -2.39
CA SER A 93 -16.98 6.48 -2.87
C SER A 93 -17.14 6.66 -4.39
N PRO A 94 -17.21 7.90 -4.92
CA PRO A 94 -17.36 8.17 -6.36
C PRO A 94 -16.23 7.63 -7.28
N GLU A 95 -15.17 7.07 -6.70
CA GLU A 95 -13.98 6.56 -7.38
C GLU A 95 -13.98 5.03 -7.51
N GLY A 96 -14.78 4.31 -6.71
CA GLY A 96 -14.67 2.85 -6.54
C GLY A 96 -14.77 2.03 -7.84
N ILE A 97 -15.79 2.29 -8.66
CA ILE A 97 -16.05 1.54 -9.90
C ILE A 97 -14.90 1.70 -10.93
N LYS A 98 -14.07 2.76 -10.82
CA LYS A 98 -12.91 2.96 -11.70
C LYS A 98 -11.62 2.35 -11.15
N ALA A 99 -11.60 1.95 -9.88
CA ALA A 99 -10.41 1.41 -9.24
C ALA A 99 -10.16 -0.06 -9.64
N GLU A 100 -11.19 -0.89 -9.77
CA GLU A 100 -11.08 -2.36 -9.91
C GLU A 100 -10.00 -2.83 -10.90
N LYS A 101 -9.96 -2.24 -12.09
CA LYS A 101 -9.02 -2.59 -13.18
C LYS A 101 -7.75 -1.75 -13.22
N THR A 102 -7.33 -1.24 -12.06
CA THR A 102 -6.09 -0.47 -11.91
C THR A 102 -5.15 -1.15 -10.93
N PRO A 103 -3.82 -1.03 -11.09
CA PRO A 103 -2.87 -1.54 -10.12
C PRO A 103 -3.14 -0.98 -8.73
N HIS A 104 -3.12 -1.86 -7.74
CA HIS A 104 -3.29 -1.53 -6.34
C HIS A 104 -2.00 -1.82 -5.57
N TYR A 105 -1.70 -0.93 -4.62
CA TYR A 105 -0.45 -0.89 -3.91
C TYR A 105 -0.70 -1.00 -2.41
N LYS A 106 -0.02 -1.94 -1.74
CA LYS A 106 0.12 -1.93 -0.28
C LYS A 106 1.21 -0.93 0.07
N VAL A 107 0.82 0.16 0.74
CA VAL A 107 1.72 1.27 1.09
C VAL A 107 1.78 1.41 2.61
N LEU A 108 3.00 1.49 3.14
CA LEU A 108 3.25 1.80 4.54
C LEU A 108 3.43 3.31 4.71
N PHE A 109 2.85 3.90 5.75
CA PHE A 109 3.00 5.31 6.12
C PHE A 109 3.34 5.44 7.61
N SER A 110 4.02 6.52 8.00
CA SER A 110 4.19 6.86 9.42
C SER A 110 2.84 7.25 10.01
N GLY A 111 2.47 6.68 11.16
CA GLY A 111 1.27 7.04 11.88
C GLY A 111 1.45 8.27 12.80
N PRO A 112 0.43 8.64 13.58
CA PRO A 112 0.46 9.85 14.42
C PRO A 112 1.49 9.83 15.56
N GLY A 113 1.89 8.64 16.02
CA GLY A 113 2.93 8.44 17.04
C GLY A 113 4.28 8.02 16.42
N PRO A 114 5.40 8.20 17.15
CA PRO A 114 6.76 7.95 16.65
C PRO A 114 7.03 6.48 16.29
N THR A 115 6.23 5.54 16.79
CA THR A 115 6.28 4.11 16.48
C THR A 115 5.01 3.61 15.77
N SER A 116 4.08 4.50 15.45
CA SER A 116 2.83 4.15 14.77
C SER A 116 3.07 3.90 13.29
N LEU A 117 2.38 2.89 12.76
CA LEU A 117 2.37 2.52 11.36
C LEU A 117 0.93 2.60 10.85
N LEU A 118 0.73 3.17 9.66
CA LEU A 118 -0.52 3.08 8.91
C LEU A 118 -0.25 2.27 7.64
N VAL A 119 -1.21 1.44 7.23
CA VAL A 119 -1.10 0.59 6.04
C VAL A 119 -2.35 0.77 5.21
N ALA A 120 -2.21 1.21 3.97
CA ALA A 120 -3.33 1.38 3.06
C ALA A 120 -3.15 0.53 1.81
N TYR A 121 -4.27 0.19 1.16
CA TYR A 121 -4.29 -0.51 -0.12
C TYR A 121 -4.95 0.40 -1.16
N LEU A 122 -4.15 1.02 -2.01
CA LEU A 122 -4.53 2.21 -2.77
C LEU A 122 -4.37 2.00 -4.28
N PRO A 123 -5.30 2.49 -5.11
CA PRO A 123 -5.15 2.46 -6.57
C PRO A 123 -4.04 3.40 -7.01
N GLN A 124 -3.37 3.04 -8.12
CA GLN A 124 -2.30 3.82 -8.75
C GLN A 124 -2.63 5.32 -8.92
N THR A 125 -3.89 5.63 -9.19
CA THR A 125 -4.40 6.98 -9.43
C THR A 125 -4.35 7.90 -8.21
N GLN A 126 -4.35 7.35 -6.99
CA GLN A 126 -4.24 8.10 -5.74
C GLN A 126 -2.79 8.32 -5.29
N LEU A 127 -1.82 7.72 -5.97
CA LEU A 127 -0.40 7.79 -5.62
C LEU A 127 0.40 8.66 -6.61
N GLN A 128 1.52 9.18 -6.13
CA GLN A 128 2.51 9.91 -6.91
C GLN A 128 3.91 9.55 -6.40
N ARG A 129 4.79 9.01 -7.25
CA ARG A 129 6.21 8.81 -6.89
C ARG A 129 6.86 10.16 -6.57
N ILE A 130 7.62 10.20 -5.50
CA ILE A 130 8.48 11.34 -5.12
C ILE A 130 9.92 10.83 -4.91
N THR A 131 10.91 11.70 -5.09
CA THR A 131 12.33 11.35 -4.97
C THR A 131 13.06 12.33 -4.04
N GLY A 132 14.28 12.00 -3.63
CA GLY A 132 15.10 12.86 -2.77
C GLY A 132 14.64 12.97 -1.30
N MET A 133 13.68 12.14 -0.88
CA MET A 133 13.18 12.07 0.49
C MET A 133 13.22 10.63 1.00
N ARG A 134 13.88 10.40 2.14
CA ARG A 134 13.81 9.12 2.87
C ARG A 134 12.83 9.27 4.05
N PRO A 135 11.59 8.74 3.97
CA PRO A 135 10.67 8.75 5.11
C PRO A 135 11.18 7.83 6.23
N ASN A 136 10.87 8.19 7.47
CA ASN A 136 11.16 7.36 8.65
C ASN A 136 9.89 6.63 9.08
N ILE A 137 9.69 5.42 8.56
CA ILE A 137 8.52 4.58 8.82
C ILE A 137 8.98 3.34 9.58
N PRO A 138 8.36 2.98 10.72
CA PRO A 138 8.69 1.76 11.45
C PRO A 138 8.58 0.52 10.57
N THR A 139 9.37 -0.52 10.87
CA THR A 139 9.33 -1.86 10.23
C THR A 139 9.78 -1.94 8.76
N LEU A 140 10.22 -0.84 8.13
CA LEU A 140 10.75 -0.89 6.75
C LEU A 140 11.92 -1.88 6.58
N ASP A 141 12.77 -2.04 7.59
CA ASP A 141 13.93 -2.94 7.55
C ASP A 141 13.55 -4.43 7.37
N ASN A 142 12.28 -4.80 7.65
CA ASN A 142 11.74 -6.14 7.36
C ASN A 142 11.60 -6.40 5.86
N TYR A 143 11.34 -5.35 5.08
CA TYR A 143 11.09 -5.38 3.63
C TYR A 143 12.32 -4.92 2.82
N PHE A 144 13.14 -4.04 3.39
CA PHE A 144 14.22 -3.36 2.70
C PHE A 144 15.56 -3.46 3.44
N THR A 145 16.65 -3.39 2.69
CA THR A 145 18.03 -3.45 3.23
C THR A 145 18.59 -2.06 3.50
N HIS A 146 18.32 -1.10 2.61
CA HIS A 146 18.79 0.28 2.69
C HIS A 146 17.97 1.17 1.74
N PHE A 147 18.25 2.47 1.77
CA PHE A 147 17.74 3.46 0.82
C PHE A 147 18.89 3.87 -0.11
N ASP A 148 18.70 3.82 -1.43
CA ASP A 148 19.74 4.08 -2.44
C ASP A 148 19.94 5.57 -2.77
N GLY A 149 18.99 6.43 -2.35
CA GLY A 149 18.94 7.86 -2.68
C GLY A 149 17.64 8.26 -3.40
N GLU A 150 17.04 7.31 -4.11
CA GLU A 150 15.79 7.48 -4.86
C GLU A 150 14.65 6.63 -4.25
N ARG A 151 14.95 5.41 -3.79
CA ARG A 151 14.00 4.41 -3.29
C ARG A 151 14.65 3.45 -2.28
N PHE A 152 13.85 2.55 -1.72
CA PHE A 152 14.32 1.48 -0.84
C PHE A 152 14.66 0.20 -1.62
N ILE A 153 15.82 -0.40 -1.32
CA ILE A 153 16.30 -1.63 -1.98
C ILE A 153 15.76 -2.87 -1.25
N MET A 154 15.09 -3.75 -1.98
CA MET A 154 14.41 -4.93 -1.44
C MET A 154 15.34 -5.90 -0.70
N GLN A 155 14.82 -6.50 0.37
CA GLN A 155 15.37 -7.73 0.96
C GLN A 155 15.35 -8.88 -0.07
N PRO A 156 16.23 -9.89 0.03
CA PRO A 156 16.32 -10.98 -0.94
C PRO A 156 14.98 -11.70 -1.19
N TRP A 157 14.23 -12.00 -0.13
CA TRP A 157 12.92 -12.67 -0.22
C TRP A 157 11.88 -11.86 -0.99
N LEU A 158 11.94 -10.52 -0.91
CA LEU A 158 11.01 -9.62 -1.58
C LEU A 158 11.41 -9.45 -3.06
N ARG A 159 12.71 -9.43 -3.36
CA ARG A 159 13.25 -9.47 -4.72
C ARG A 159 12.87 -10.76 -5.46
N GLU A 160 12.92 -11.92 -4.80
CA GLU A 160 12.46 -13.19 -5.40
C GLU A 160 11.00 -13.13 -5.85
N ARG A 161 10.17 -12.34 -5.16
CA ARG A 161 8.76 -12.15 -5.44
C ARG A 161 8.47 -11.02 -6.45
N PHE A 162 9.31 -9.98 -6.50
CA PHE A 162 9.18 -8.83 -7.41
C PHE A 162 10.49 -8.62 -8.22
N PRO A 163 10.93 -9.60 -9.03
CA PRO A 163 12.28 -9.61 -9.60
C PRO A 163 12.57 -8.43 -10.56
N GLU A 164 11.53 -7.91 -11.22
CA GLU A 164 11.63 -6.80 -12.18
C GLU A 164 11.52 -5.41 -11.51
N ASP A 165 11.16 -5.34 -10.23
CA ASP A 165 11.02 -4.07 -9.51
C ASP A 165 12.37 -3.49 -9.11
N ASP A 166 13.40 -4.31 -8.89
CA ASP A 166 14.78 -3.84 -8.62
C ASP A 166 15.51 -3.38 -9.90
N ALA A 167 15.22 -3.97 -11.07
CA ALA A 167 15.86 -3.60 -12.32
C ALA A 167 15.33 -2.26 -12.86
N ASN A 168 16.20 -1.27 -13.10
CA ASN A 168 15.80 -0.07 -13.85
C ASN A 168 15.20 -0.47 -15.20
N ASP A 169 14.15 0.23 -15.65
CA ASP A 169 13.66 0.09 -17.03
C ASP A 169 14.80 0.47 -17.98
N ALA A 170 15.22 -0.48 -18.82
CA ALA A 170 16.38 -0.37 -19.71
C ALA A 170 16.01 0.24 -21.07
#